data_AF-A0AAU1IRN3-F1
#
_entry.id   AF-A0AAU1IRN3-F1
#
_cell.length_a   1.000
_cell.length_b   1.000
_cell.length_c   1.000
_cell.angle_alpha   90.00
_cell.angle_beta   90.00
_cell.angle_gamma   90.00
#
_symmetry.space_group_name_H-M   'P 1'
#
loop_
_entity.id
_entity.type
_entity.pdbx_description
1 polymer ?
#
loop_
_entity_poly.entity_id
_entity_poly.type
_entity_poly.pdbx_seq_one_letter_code
_entity_poly.pdbx_strand_id
1 'polypeptide(L)'
;MATLPNPLPKLAADPSGSSLGLELPVGSLIDVTADGPADEPLLWCAGEAARPGDWAALRAARGAGLLPVLLDVDGGHGGPREWELSPYELSYPGDHDADEVLGELWEAYASEDDEWPGLAEPLSLVADPDARATEVADSLADGGSWLKDPRLALVPARRSADIPAAIGWMGAANHENDTALLCAVLRSWEDRFGIRVVALGFDRLVLSVAAPPASLEEAEEIAAEHFAFCPDNITQGHHENLRAYARHEVLDRQVWSFWWD
;
A
#
# COMPACT_ATOMS: atom_id res chain seq x y z
N MET A 1 -16.25 15.00 -7.33
CA MET A 1 -15.05 14.81 -6.47
C MET A 1 -14.51 16.16 -6.03
N ALA A 2 -14.38 16.40 -4.72
CA ALA A 2 -13.52 17.46 -4.24
C ALA A 2 -12.09 16.92 -4.25
N THR A 3 -11.33 17.21 -5.30
CA THR A 3 -9.90 16.90 -5.35
C THR A 3 -9.20 17.63 -4.20
N LEU A 4 -8.37 16.93 -3.44
CA LEU A 4 -7.50 17.66 -2.51
C LEU A 4 -6.60 18.56 -3.33
N PRO A 5 -6.30 19.77 -2.83
CA PRO A 5 -5.23 20.55 -3.40
C PRO A 5 -3.95 19.72 -3.37
N ASN A 6 -3.39 19.41 -4.53
CA ASN A 6 -2.10 18.73 -4.62
C ASN A 6 -1.00 19.71 -4.19
N PRO A 7 -0.25 19.44 -3.10
CA PRO A 7 0.82 20.32 -2.64
C PRO A 7 2.12 20.10 -3.42
N LEU A 8 2.28 19.02 -4.19
CA LEU A 8 3.51 18.65 -4.88
C LEU A 8 4.02 19.70 -5.89
N PRO A 9 3.18 20.43 -6.65
CA PRO A 9 3.67 21.49 -7.53
C PRO A 9 4.53 22.56 -6.82
N LYS A 10 4.35 22.75 -5.50
CA LYS A 10 5.20 23.67 -4.71
C LYS A 10 6.64 23.20 -4.61
N LEU A 11 6.89 21.89 -4.65
CA LEU A 11 8.23 21.30 -4.60
C LEU A 11 9.04 21.58 -5.88
N ALA A 12 8.39 21.90 -7.00
CA ALA A 12 9.11 22.31 -8.21
C ALA A 12 9.82 23.67 -8.02
N ALA A 13 9.18 24.60 -7.29
CA ALA A 13 9.74 25.92 -6.97
C ALA A 13 10.60 25.91 -5.71
N ASP A 14 10.35 24.98 -4.78
CA ASP A 14 11.09 24.80 -3.54
C ASP A 14 11.37 23.31 -3.28
N PRO A 15 12.42 22.74 -3.91
CA PRO A 15 12.74 21.32 -3.80
C PRO A 15 13.08 20.84 -2.39
N SER A 16 13.42 21.77 -1.48
CA SER A 16 13.68 21.44 -0.08
C SER A 16 12.41 21.15 0.72
N GLY A 17 11.24 21.54 0.20
CA GLY A 17 9.96 21.42 0.91
C GLY A 17 9.77 22.40 2.07
N SER A 18 10.63 23.42 2.21
CA SER A 18 10.57 24.42 3.28
C SER A 18 9.21 25.15 3.34
N SER A 19 8.62 25.45 2.19
CA SER A 19 7.29 26.06 2.04
C SER A 19 6.14 25.16 2.49
N LEU A 20 6.38 23.86 2.64
CA LEU A 20 5.48 22.88 3.23
C LEU A 20 5.86 22.53 4.69
N GLY A 21 6.89 23.19 5.24
CA GLY A 21 7.42 22.90 6.58
C GLY A 21 8.23 21.61 6.65
N LEU A 22 8.83 21.19 5.52
CA LEU A 22 9.61 19.97 5.39
C LEU A 22 11.08 20.27 5.14
N GLU A 23 11.93 19.28 5.42
CA GLU A 23 13.35 19.26 5.08
C GLU A 23 13.62 18.02 4.23
N LEU A 24 13.24 18.10 2.95
CA LEU A 24 13.36 16.98 2.03
C LEU A 24 14.80 16.80 1.54
N PRO A 25 15.30 15.55 1.45
CA PRO A 25 16.56 15.29 0.76
C PRO A 25 16.42 15.58 -0.74
N VAL A 26 17.53 15.45 -1.49
CA VAL A 26 17.46 15.55 -2.95
C VAL A 26 16.53 14.46 -3.49
N GLY A 27 15.61 14.85 -4.36
CA GLY A 27 14.64 13.96 -4.98
C GLY A 27 14.05 14.58 -6.24
N SER A 28 13.08 13.89 -6.82
CA SER A 28 12.43 14.33 -8.06
C SER A 28 10.92 14.11 -8.00
N LEU A 29 10.20 15.00 -8.67
CA LEU A 29 8.78 14.83 -8.93
C LEU A 29 8.60 13.77 -10.03
N ILE A 30 7.58 12.94 -9.86
CA ILE A 30 7.13 11.97 -10.86
C ILE A 30 5.79 12.46 -11.39
N ASP A 31 5.76 12.74 -12.68
CA ASP A 31 4.65 13.33 -13.42
C ASP A 31 4.42 12.58 -14.75
N VAL A 32 4.84 11.31 -14.82
CA VAL A 32 4.64 10.45 -15.99
C VAL A 32 3.58 9.39 -15.69
N THR A 33 2.72 9.15 -16.67
CA THR A 33 1.66 8.13 -16.69
C THR A 33 1.78 7.27 -17.94
N ALA A 34 1.02 6.18 -18.03
CA ALA A 34 0.92 5.37 -19.23
C ALA A 34 0.53 6.18 -20.49
N ASP A 35 -0.33 7.21 -20.32
CA ASP A 35 -0.82 8.05 -21.41
C ASP A 35 0.06 9.28 -21.70
N GLY A 36 1.17 9.45 -20.97
CA GLY A 36 2.10 10.58 -21.11
C GLY A 36 2.21 11.43 -19.84
N PRO A 37 2.59 12.71 -19.96
CA PRO A 37 2.76 13.57 -18.79
C PRO A 37 1.42 13.85 -18.08
N ALA A 38 1.40 13.74 -16.76
CA ALA A 38 0.30 14.16 -15.90
C ALA A 38 0.21 15.70 -15.82
N ASP A 39 -0.99 16.22 -15.61
CA ASP A 39 -1.22 17.66 -15.41
C ASP A 39 -0.56 18.18 -14.11
N GLU A 40 -0.51 17.33 -13.09
CA GLU A 40 0.15 17.58 -11.82
C GLU A 40 1.03 16.39 -11.42
N PRO A 41 2.12 16.59 -10.65
CA PRO A 41 2.93 15.50 -10.16
C PRO A 41 2.12 14.53 -9.30
N LEU A 42 2.35 13.23 -9.49
CA LEU A 42 1.69 12.14 -8.77
C LEU A 42 2.37 11.88 -7.42
N LEU A 43 3.69 11.97 -7.38
CA LEU A 43 4.48 11.80 -6.16
C LEU A 43 5.82 12.55 -6.23
N TRP A 44 6.42 12.78 -5.07
CA TRP A 44 7.85 13.09 -4.96
C TRP A 44 8.60 11.84 -4.51
N CYS A 45 9.77 11.56 -5.10
CA CYS A 45 10.60 10.40 -4.79
C CYS A 45 12.04 10.83 -4.50
N ALA A 46 12.61 10.38 -3.39
CA ALA A 46 13.98 10.63 -2.98
C ALA A 46 14.98 10.01 -3.98
N GLY A 47 16.12 10.68 -4.17
CA GLY A 47 17.19 10.20 -5.05
C GLY A 47 18.10 9.16 -4.41
N GLU A 48 18.14 9.09 -3.08
CA GLU A 48 18.98 8.16 -2.31
C GLU A 48 18.15 7.11 -1.58
N ALA A 49 18.80 6.01 -1.19
CA ALA A 49 18.15 4.91 -0.50
C ALA A 49 17.71 5.37 0.88
N ALA A 50 16.48 5.02 1.25
CA ALA A 50 15.94 5.28 2.57
C ALA A 50 16.78 4.58 3.63
N ARG A 51 16.94 5.24 4.77
CA ARG A 51 17.61 4.73 5.97
C ARG A 51 16.63 4.70 7.13
N PRO A 52 16.87 3.84 8.15
CA PRO A 52 16.11 3.89 9.39
C PRO A 52 16.07 5.32 9.97
N GLY A 53 14.87 5.79 10.30
CA GLY A 53 14.58 7.14 10.77
C GLY A 53 14.09 8.12 9.70
N ASP A 54 14.33 7.87 8.41
CA ASP A 54 13.92 8.80 7.35
C ASP A 54 12.40 8.90 7.22
N TRP A 55 11.69 7.78 7.38
CA TRP A 55 10.21 7.76 7.41
C TRP A 55 9.65 8.63 8.53
N ALA A 56 10.22 8.49 9.74
CA ALA A 56 9.79 9.25 10.91
C ALA A 56 9.99 10.76 10.71
N ALA A 57 11.08 11.16 10.04
CA ALA A 57 11.38 12.56 9.73
C ALA A 57 10.31 13.21 8.84
N LEU A 58 9.64 12.43 7.98
CA LEU A 58 8.57 12.92 7.11
C LEU A 58 7.18 12.93 7.73
N ARG A 59 7.02 12.60 9.02
CA ARG A 59 5.70 12.62 9.69
C ARG A 59 4.99 13.98 9.58
N ALA A 60 5.76 15.08 9.55
CA ALA A 60 5.22 16.43 9.39
C ALA A 60 4.53 16.65 8.02
N ALA A 61 4.90 15.90 6.98
CA ALA A 61 4.33 16.00 5.63
C ALA A 61 2.82 15.74 5.61
N ARG A 62 2.32 14.97 6.58
CA ARG A 62 0.87 14.71 6.75
C ARG A 62 0.08 15.99 6.96
N GLY A 63 0.65 16.98 7.65
CA GLY A 63 0.02 18.29 7.84
C GLY A 63 -0.18 19.07 6.53
N ALA A 64 0.61 18.75 5.50
CA ALA A 64 0.49 19.28 4.15
C ALA A 64 -0.39 18.41 3.22
N GLY A 65 -0.93 17.29 3.72
CA GLY A 65 -1.69 16.33 2.90
C GLY A 65 -0.82 15.37 2.10
N LEU A 66 0.44 15.19 2.50
CA LEU A 66 1.38 14.25 1.89
C LEU A 66 1.63 13.06 2.84
N LEU A 67 1.51 11.84 2.33
CA LEU A 67 1.77 10.63 3.08
C LEU A 67 3.06 9.96 2.59
N PRO A 68 3.93 9.51 3.52
CA PRO A 68 5.13 8.78 3.15
C PRO A 68 4.79 7.37 2.65
N VAL A 69 5.59 6.86 1.72
CA VAL A 69 5.62 5.46 1.25
C VAL A 69 7.05 5.12 0.81
N LEU A 70 7.49 3.87 0.96
CA LEU A 70 8.74 3.37 0.37
C LEU A 70 8.45 2.78 -1.01
N LEU A 71 9.30 3.07 -2.00
CA LEU A 71 9.22 2.51 -3.34
C LEU A 71 10.43 1.65 -3.62
N ASP A 72 10.25 0.42 -4.11
CA ASP A 72 11.37 -0.40 -4.60
C ASP A 72 11.69 -0.07 -6.05
N VAL A 73 12.78 0.64 -6.32
CA VAL A 73 13.10 1.13 -7.68
C VAL A 73 14.09 0.24 -8.46
N ASP A 74 14.55 -0.86 -7.87
CA ASP A 74 15.49 -1.81 -8.49
C ASP A 74 14.96 -3.26 -8.49
N GLY A 75 13.63 -3.41 -8.51
CA GLY A 75 12.95 -4.71 -8.54
C GLY A 75 13.00 -5.44 -9.90
N GLY A 76 13.85 -5.02 -10.84
CA GLY A 76 13.89 -5.55 -12.21
C GLY A 76 12.92 -4.88 -13.19
N HIS A 77 11.97 -4.09 -12.69
CA HIS A 77 10.96 -3.35 -13.46
C HIS A 77 11.17 -1.82 -13.44
N GLY A 78 12.30 -1.36 -12.89
CA GLY A 78 12.58 0.06 -12.69
C GLY A 78 11.75 0.68 -11.56
N GLY A 79 11.69 2.00 -11.55
CA GLY A 79 10.97 2.77 -10.54
C GLY A 79 9.62 3.26 -11.05
N PRO A 80 8.95 4.15 -10.30
CA PRO A 80 7.60 4.64 -10.63
C PRO A 80 7.49 5.35 -11.99
N ARG A 81 8.61 5.72 -12.64
CA ARG A 81 8.58 6.26 -14.00
C ARG A 81 8.33 5.19 -15.06
N GLU A 82 8.71 3.95 -14.76
CA GLU A 82 8.60 2.79 -15.64
C GLU A 82 7.36 1.94 -15.35
N TRP A 83 6.63 2.22 -14.26
CA TRP A 83 5.47 1.42 -13.82
C TRP A 83 4.15 1.69 -14.56
N GLU A 84 4.16 2.52 -15.61
CA GLU A 84 2.95 2.82 -16.42
C GLU A 84 1.73 3.24 -15.56
N LEU A 85 1.97 4.15 -14.61
CA LEU A 85 0.95 4.65 -13.69
C LEU A 85 -0.27 5.21 -14.43
N SER A 86 -1.48 4.86 -14.01
CA SER A 86 -2.75 5.19 -14.71
C SER A 86 -3.83 5.77 -13.77
N PRO A 87 -3.60 6.95 -13.16
CA PRO A 87 -4.50 7.50 -12.13
C PRO A 87 -5.85 7.99 -12.66
N TYR A 88 -6.01 8.16 -13.98
CA TYR A 88 -7.22 8.74 -14.59
C TYR A 88 -8.27 7.70 -15.01
N GLU A 89 -7.89 6.42 -15.04
CA GLU A 89 -8.77 5.30 -15.41
C GLU A 89 -9.44 4.66 -14.18
N LEU A 90 -9.00 5.03 -12.98
CA LEU A 90 -9.49 4.46 -11.72
C LEU A 90 -10.79 5.11 -11.27
N SER A 91 -11.68 4.32 -10.71
CA SER A 91 -12.84 4.84 -9.98
C SER A 91 -12.42 5.42 -8.62
N TYR A 92 -13.37 5.93 -7.82
CA TYR A 92 -13.05 6.47 -6.51
C TYR A 92 -13.16 5.36 -5.43
N PRO A 93 -12.13 5.12 -4.60
CA PRO A 93 -12.19 4.04 -3.59
C PRO A 93 -13.30 4.18 -2.54
N GLY A 94 -13.97 5.33 -2.45
CA GLY A 94 -15.09 5.53 -1.53
C GLY A 94 -16.46 5.22 -2.12
N ASP A 95 -16.51 4.89 -3.39
CA ASP A 95 -17.76 4.50 -4.07
C ASP A 95 -18.00 2.99 -3.97
N HIS A 96 -17.09 2.22 -3.35
CA HIS A 96 -17.11 0.76 -3.26
C HIS A 96 -17.20 0.27 -1.82
N ASP A 97 -17.89 -0.85 -1.62
CA ASP A 97 -17.97 -1.56 -0.35
C ASP A 97 -16.96 -2.72 -0.31
N ALA A 98 -16.22 -2.86 0.80
CA ALA A 98 -15.15 -3.84 0.89
C ALA A 98 -15.65 -5.30 0.98
N ASP A 99 -16.84 -5.54 1.55
CA ASP A 99 -17.41 -6.90 1.64
C ASP A 99 -17.90 -7.34 0.26
N GLU A 100 -18.56 -6.43 -0.48
CA GLU A 100 -18.98 -6.68 -1.86
C GLU A 100 -17.77 -6.96 -2.76
N VAL A 101 -16.72 -6.11 -2.70
CA VAL A 101 -15.50 -6.30 -3.49
C VAL A 101 -14.81 -7.62 -3.17
N LEU A 102 -14.61 -7.96 -1.89
CA LEU A 102 -13.96 -9.22 -1.52
C LEU A 102 -14.83 -10.43 -1.87
N GLY A 103 -16.16 -10.33 -1.79
CA GLY A 103 -17.07 -11.37 -2.25
C GLY A 103 -16.94 -11.64 -3.76
N GLU A 104 -16.93 -10.60 -4.59
CA GLU A 104 -16.74 -10.73 -6.03
C GLU A 104 -15.36 -11.33 -6.39
N LEU A 105 -14.29 -10.87 -5.72
CA LEU A 105 -12.95 -11.42 -5.91
C LEU A 105 -12.86 -12.87 -5.42
N TRP A 106 -13.53 -13.22 -4.32
CA TRP A 106 -13.59 -14.60 -3.83
C TRP A 106 -14.23 -15.53 -4.86
N GLU A 107 -15.39 -15.14 -5.43
CA GLU A 107 -16.08 -15.92 -6.46
C GLU A 107 -15.21 -16.18 -7.70
N ALA A 108 -14.27 -15.27 -8.01
CA ALA A 108 -13.37 -15.42 -9.15
C ALA A 108 -12.26 -16.48 -8.94
N TYR A 109 -11.85 -16.74 -7.68
CA TYR A 109 -10.66 -17.55 -7.38
C TYR A 109 -10.91 -18.77 -6.50
N ALA A 110 -11.94 -18.75 -5.66
CA ALA A 110 -12.30 -19.86 -4.79
C ALA A 110 -12.93 -21.01 -5.59
N SER A 111 -13.06 -22.18 -4.96
CA SER A 111 -13.80 -23.27 -5.59
C SER A 111 -15.30 -22.98 -5.61
N GLU A 112 -16.04 -23.51 -6.59
CA GLU A 112 -17.49 -23.27 -6.73
C GLU A 112 -18.30 -23.72 -5.50
N ASP A 113 -17.74 -24.62 -4.68
CA ASP A 113 -18.37 -25.13 -3.45
C ASP A 113 -18.03 -24.30 -2.21
N ASP A 114 -17.10 -23.35 -2.29
CA ASP A 114 -16.66 -22.50 -1.16
C ASP A 114 -17.39 -21.15 -1.17
N GLU A 115 -18.27 -20.94 -0.19
CA GLU A 115 -18.96 -19.66 -0.01
C GLU A 115 -18.06 -18.61 0.65
N TRP A 116 -18.20 -17.34 0.24
CA TRP A 116 -17.51 -16.22 0.87
C TRP A 116 -17.86 -16.15 2.38
N PRO A 117 -16.88 -16.25 3.30
CA PRO A 117 -17.16 -16.26 4.74
C PRO A 117 -17.57 -14.91 5.32
N GLY A 118 -17.46 -13.81 4.57
CA GLY A 118 -17.66 -12.45 5.05
C GLY A 118 -16.38 -11.82 5.63
N LEU A 119 -16.45 -10.52 5.91
CA LEU A 119 -15.37 -9.79 6.58
C LEU A 119 -15.13 -10.30 8.01
N ALA A 120 -13.86 -10.46 8.37
CA ALA A 120 -13.42 -10.69 9.74
C ALA A 120 -13.80 -9.51 10.66
N GLU A 121 -14.04 -9.82 11.93
CA GLU A 121 -14.41 -8.79 12.90
C GLU A 121 -13.23 -7.82 13.17
N PRO A 122 -13.51 -6.53 13.47
CA PRO A 122 -12.47 -5.58 13.84
C PRO A 122 -11.69 -6.01 15.10
N LEU A 123 -10.37 -5.84 15.08
CA LEU A 123 -9.51 -6.20 16.22
C LEU A 123 -9.09 -4.96 17.03
N SER A 124 -8.64 -5.21 18.27
CA SER A 124 -8.17 -4.14 19.14
C SER A 124 -6.73 -3.74 18.81
N LEU A 125 -6.50 -2.45 18.59
CA LEU A 125 -5.16 -1.89 18.38
C LEU A 125 -4.25 -2.20 19.58
N VAL A 126 -3.09 -2.79 19.30
CA VAL A 126 -2.02 -3.02 20.30
C VAL A 126 -0.89 -1.99 20.20
N ALA A 127 -0.90 -1.16 19.15
CA ALA A 127 0.03 -0.06 18.92
C ALA A 127 -0.67 1.11 18.22
N ASP A 128 -0.08 2.30 18.29
CA ASP A 128 -0.47 3.40 17.41
C ASP A 128 -0.14 3.04 15.95
N PRO A 129 -1.10 3.15 15.00
CA PRO A 129 -0.87 2.78 13.61
C PRO A 129 0.32 3.46 12.94
N ASP A 130 0.56 4.74 13.23
CA ASP A 130 1.65 5.48 12.60
C ASP A 130 3.00 5.15 13.25
N ALA A 131 3.02 4.87 14.56
CA ALA A 131 4.20 4.33 15.23
C ALA A 131 4.58 2.96 14.64
N ARG A 132 3.60 2.07 14.46
CA ARG A 132 3.81 0.75 13.85
C ARG A 132 4.30 0.86 12.40
N ALA A 133 3.73 1.76 11.61
CA ALA A 133 4.22 2.03 10.25
C ALA A 133 5.68 2.50 10.23
N THR A 134 6.08 3.31 11.21
CA THR A 134 7.48 3.76 11.36
C THR A 134 8.41 2.60 11.68
N GLU A 135 8.05 1.73 12.63
CA GLU A 135 8.83 0.53 12.97
C GLU A 135 9.03 -0.39 11.76
N VAL A 136 7.98 -0.61 10.98
CA VAL A 136 8.03 -1.45 9.78
C VAL A 136 8.86 -0.79 8.68
N ALA A 137 8.70 0.52 8.46
CA ALA A 137 9.50 1.25 7.48
C ALA A 137 11.00 1.22 7.82
N ASP A 138 11.36 1.40 9.09
CA ASP A 138 12.75 1.30 9.54
C ASP A 138 13.32 -0.10 9.30
N SER A 139 12.55 -1.14 9.63
CA SER A 139 12.98 -2.53 9.38
C SER A 139 13.15 -2.84 7.89
N LEU A 140 12.35 -2.22 7.02
CA LEU A 140 12.46 -2.38 5.57
C LEU A 140 13.68 -1.65 5.01
N ALA A 141 14.08 -0.53 5.62
CA ALA A 141 15.21 0.31 5.23
C ALA A 141 16.57 -0.15 5.79
N ASP A 142 16.61 -0.95 6.87
CA ASP A 142 17.85 -1.40 7.55
C ASP A 142 18.64 -2.48 6.75
N GLY A 143 18.18 -2.84 5.56
CA GLY A 143 18.80 -3.86 4.70
C GLY A 143 18.40 -5.29 5.06
N GLY A 144 18.48 -6.21 4.09
CA GLY A 144 18.06 -7.61 4.27
C GLY A 144 16.56 -7.86 4.09
N SER A 145 15.78 -6.82 3.80
CA SER A 145 14.40 -6.95 3.32
C SER A 145 14.37 -7.37 1.84
N TRP A 146 13.16 -7.61 1.31
CA TRP A 146 13.00 -7.92 -0.11
C TRP A 146 13.22 -6.69 -1.00
N LEU A 147 13.03 -5.48 -0.46
CA LEU A 147 13.25 -4.21 -1.18
C LEU A 147 14.72 -4.11 -1.58
N LYS A 148 14.99 -4.00 -2.88
CA LYS A 148 16.37 -3.96 -3.40
C LYS A 148 16.95 -2.56 -3.29
N ASP A 149 16.16 -1.56 -3.64
CA ASP A 149 16.55 -0.16 -3.55
C ASP A 149 15.39 0.69 -3.02
N PRO A 150 15.11 0.63 -1.70
CA PRO A 150 14.00 1.36 -1.11
C PRO A 150 14.26 2.87 -1.21
N ARG A 151 13.37 3.59 -1.91
CA ARG A 151 13.35 5.06 -1.99
C ARG A 151 12.19 5.61 -1.20
N LEU A 152 12.44 6.64 -0.41
CA LEU A 152 11.37 7.34 0.29
C LEU A 152 10.57 8.20 -0.71
N ALA A 153 9.25 8.16 -0.63
CA ALA A 153 8.37 8.96 -1.47
C ALA A 153 7.28 9.65 -0.65
N LEU A 154 6.70 10.70 -1.22
CA LEU A 154 5.57 11.45 -0.67
C LEU A 154 4.43 11.50 -1.70
N VAL A 155 3.25 11.07 -1.28
CA VAL A 155 2.05 10.94 -2.12
C VAL A 155 0.93 11.85 -1.60
N PRO A 156 0.24 12.61 -2.45
CA PRO A 156 -0.89 13.44 -2.06
C PRO A 156 -2.12 12.54 -1.82
N ALA A 157 -2.38 12.22 -0.55
CA ALA A 157 -3.46 11.32 -0.17
C ALA A 157 -4.05 11.69 1.20
N ARG A 158 -5.34 11.42 1.41
CA ARG A 158 -6.01 11.63 2.71
C ARG A 158 -5.77 10.51 3.70
N ARG A 159 -5.68 9.29 3.17
CA ARG A 159 -5.59 8.02 3.89
C ARG A 159 -4.43 7.22 3.33
N SER A 160 -3.80 6.42 4.18
CA SER A 160 -2.68 5.59 3.75
C SER A 160 -3.16 4.53 2.76
N ALA A 161 -4.37 4.01 2.98
CA ALA A 161 -5.06 3.09 2.07
C ALA A 161 -5.30 3.64 0.65
N ASP A 162 -5.32 4.97 0.46
CA ASP A 162 -5.57 5.58 -0.84
C ASP A 162 -4.31 5.77 -1.70
N ILE A 163 -3.12 5.52 -1.13
CA ILE A 163 -1.85 5.76 -1.82
C ILE A 163 -1.76 5.06 -3.18
N PRO A 164 -2.13 3.76 -3.33
CA PRO A 164 -2.04 3.08 -4.62
C PRO A 164 -2.92 3.73 -5.69
N ALA A 165 -4.19 4.01 -5.37
CA ALA A 165 -5.11 4.66 -6.32
C ALA A 165 -4.69 6.12 -6.62
N ALA A 166 -4.16 6.85 -5.63
CA ALA A 166 -3.73 8.24 -5.81
C ALA A 166 -2.61 8.41 -6.84
N ILE A 167 -1.73 7.41 -6.95
CA ILE A 167 -0.66 7.42 -7.97
C ILE A 167 -1.01 6.61 -9.21
N GLY A 168 -2.17 5.97 -9.27
CA GLY A 168 -2.53 5.10 -10.41
C GLY A 168 -1.72 3.81 -10.48
N TRP A 169 -1.32 3.26 -9.34
CA TRP A 169 -0.52 2.03 -9.30
C TRP A 169 -1.31 0.84 -9.87
N MET A 170 -0.69 0.05 -10.74
CA MET A 170 -1.32 -1.07 -11.47
C MET A 170 -0.70 -2.43 -11.14
N GLY A 171 -0.12 -2.59 -9.94
CA GLY A 171 0.62 -3.81 -9.61
C GLY A 171 -0.21 -5.11 -9.56
N ALA A 172 -1.54 -5.00 -9.50
CA ALA A 172 -2.45 -6.15 -9.54
C ALA A 172 -3.17 -6.33 -10.89
N ALA A 173 -2.70 -5.71 -11.98
CA ALA A 173 -3.41 -5.61 -13.27
C ALA A 173 -3.81 -6.96 -13.90
N ASN A 174 -3.13 -8.06 -13.56
CA ASN A 174 -3.50 -9.41 -14.02
C ASN A 174 -4.77 -9.95 -13.36
N HIS A 175 -5.17 -9.35 -12.24
CA HIS A 175 -6.33 -9.73 -11.43
C HIS A 175 -7.40 -8.64 -11.43
N GLU A 176 -6.99 -7.38 -11.24
CA GLU A 176 -7.86 -6.22 -11.16
C GLU A 176 -7.21 -5.00 -11.83
N ASN A 177 -7.93 -4.36 -12.75
CA ASN A 177 -7.46 -3.17 -13.46
C ASN A 177 -7.90 -1.85 -12.79
N ASP A 178 -8.89 -1.90 -11.91
CA ASP A 178 -9.35 -0.79 -11.08
C ASP A 178 -8.82 -0.92 -9.65
N THR A 179 -7.58 -0.46 -9.43
CA THR A 179 -6.92 -0.41 -8.11
C THR A 179 -7.73 0.31 -7.03
N ALA A 180 -8.75 1.11 -7.40
CA ALA A 180 -9.65 1.71 -6.43
C ALA A 180 -10.47 0.68 -5.64
N LEU A 181 -10.81 -0.47 -6.25
CA LEU A 181 -11.48 -1.59 -5.58
C LEU A 181 -10.57 -2.17 -4.49
N LEU A 182 -9.29 -2.39 -4.79
CA LEU A 182 -8.31 -2.83 -3.80
C LEU A 182 -8.15 -1.78 -2.68
N CYS A 183 -8.14 -0.49 -3.02
CA CYS A 183 -8.06 0.58 -2.03
C CYS A 183 -9.30 0.64 -1.11
N ALA A 184 -10.49 0.21 -1.57
CA ALA A 184 -11.67 0.08 -0.73
C ALA A 184 -11.47 -1.01 0.35
N VAL A 185 -10.89 -2.14 -0.02
CA VAL A 185 -10.47 -3.19 0.94
C VAL A 185 -9.41 -2.66 1.91
N LEU A 186 -8.39 -1.96 1.40
CA LEU A 186 -7.35 -1.35 2.25
C LEU A 186 -7.95 -0.34 3.23
N ARG A 187 -8.99 0.42 2.87
CA ARG A 187 -9.70 1.31 3.80
C ARG A 187 -10.41 0.55 4.90
N SER A 188 -11.07 -0.56 4.56
CA SER A 188 -11.68 -1.45 5.54
C SER A 188 -10.64 -1.99 6.52
N TRP A 189 -9.48 -2.44 6.05
CA TRP A 189 -8.37 -2.86 6.91
C TRP A 189 -7.74 -1.70 7.68
N GLU A 190 -7.70 -0.49 7.12
CA GLU A 190 -7.19 0.71 7.80
C GLU A 190 -8.04 1.01 9.04
N ASP A 191 -9.36 0.86 8.91
CA ASP A 191 -10.31 1.10 9.98
C ASP A 191 -10.40 -0.09 10.97
N ARG A 192 -10.32 -1.35 10.49
CA ARG A 192 -10.47 -2.56 11.34
C ARG A 192 -9.19 -3.04 12.02
N PHE A 193 -8.04 -2.91 11.37
CA PHE A 193 -6.77 -3.46 11.84
C PHE A 193 -5.68 -2.40 12.00
N GLY A 194 -6.01 -1.13 11.70
CA GLY A 194 -5.09 -0.01 11.80
C GLY A 194 -3.93 -0.13 10.82
N ILE A 195 -4.15 -0.70 9.62
CA ILE A 195 -3.06 -0.85 8.66
C ILE A 195 -2.54 0.50 8.14
N ARG A 196 -1.31 0.49 7.64
CA ARG A 196 -0.76 1.55 6.79
C ARG A 196 -0.03 0.92 5.62
N VAL A 197 -0.22 1.46 4.42
CA VAL A 197 0.61 1.16 3.26
C VAL A 197 2.01 1.72 3.52
N VAL A 198 3.00 0.83 3.61
CA VAL A 198 4.39 1.20 3.94
C VAL A 198 5.27 1.13 2.71
N ALA A 199 5.12 0.11 1.85
CA ALA A 199 5.94 -0.01 0.66
C ALA A 199 5.16 -0.48 -0.56
N LEU A 200 5.60 -0.02 -1.73
CA LEU A 200 5.17 -0.48 -3.05
C LEU A 200 6.39 -0.88 -3.88
N GLY A 201 6.26 -2.00 -4.58
CA GLY A 201 7.10 -2.33 -5.74
C GLY A 201 6.28 -2.18 -7.03
N PHE A 202 6.79 -2.75 -8.12
CA PHE A 202 6.04 -2.84 -9.38
C PHE A 202 4.70 -3.58 -9.18
N ASP A 203 4.75 -4.73 -8.53
CA ASP A 203 3.66 -5.69 -8.34
C ASP A 203 3.52 -6.14 -6.88
N ARG A 204 4.13 -5.41 -5.95
CA ARG A 204 4.17 -5.72 -4.51
C ARG A 204 3.63 -4.61 -3.66
N LEU A 205 2.93 -4.99 -2.59
CA LEU A 205 2.38 -4.07 -1.60
C LEU A 205 2.65 -4.60 -0.20
N VAL A 206 3.17 -3.73 0.67
CA VAL A 206 3.48 -4.06 2.08
C VAL A 206 2.71 -3.14 3.00
N LEU A 207 2.04 -3.77 3.96
CA LEU A 207 1.28 -3.11 5.00
C LEU A 207 1.94 -3.31 6.36
N SER A 208 1.92 -2.27 7.19
CA SER A 208 2.08 -2.43 8.64
C SER A 208 0.71 -2.70 9.27
N VAL A 209 0.66 -3.46 10.38
CA VAL A 209 -0.58 -3.89 11.04
C VAL A 209 -0.52 -3.56 12.52
N ALA A 210 -1.48 -2.78 13.00
CA ALA A 210 -1.51 -2.28 14.38
C ALA A 210 -2.41 -3.10 15.32
N ALA A 211 -3.28 -3.94 14.78
CA ALA A 211 -4.04 -4.96 15.50
C ALA A 211 -3.85 -6.34 14.81
N PRO A 212 -2.70 -7.00 14.98
CA PRO A 212 -2.50 -8.35 14.45
C PRO A 212 -3.42 -9.35 15.19
N PRO A 213 -3.91 -10.40 14.51
CA PRO A 213 -4.71 -11.45 15.16
C PRO A 213 -3.86 -12.21 16.17
N ALA A 214 -4.44 -12.52 17.32
CA ALA A 214 -3.78 -13.20 18.44
C ALA A 214 -4.20 -14.66 18.58
N SER A 215 -5.19 -15.09 17.80
CA SER A 215 -5.64 -16.47 17.72
C SER A 215 -5.62 -16.97 16.28
N LEU A 216 -5.51 -18.29 16.13
CA LEU A 216 -5.52 -18.92 14.82
C LEU A 216 -6.87 -18.76 14.11
N GLU A 217 -7.98 -18.68 14.86
CA GLU A 217 -9.32 -18.49 14.31
C GLU A 217 -9.45 -17.11 13.64
N GLU A 218 -9.11 -16.03 14.36
CA GLU A 218 -9.05 -14.67 13.80
C GLU A 218 -8.09 -14.61 12.59
N ALA A 219 -6.95 -15.30 12.66
CA ALA A 219 -5.99 -15.34 11.57
C ALA A 219 -6.51 -16.08 10.32
N GLU A 220 -7.37 -17.10 10.49
CA GLU A 220 -8.00 -17.82 9.39
C GLU A 220 -9.07 -16.97 8.69
N GLU A 221 -9.85 -16.20 9.45
CA GLU A 221 -10.82 -15.25 8.90
C GLU A 221 -10.11 -14.16 8.06
N ILE A 222 -9.07 -13.53 8.60
CA ILE A 222 -8.28 -12.53 7.87
C ILE A 222 -7.56 -13.16 6.66
N ALA A 223 -7.09 -14.41 6.79
CA ALA A 223 -6.47 -15.12 5.66
C ALA A 223 -7.44 -15.34 4.51
N ALA A 224 -8.74 -15.57 4.76
CA ALA A 224 -9.74 -15.66 3.71
C ALA A 224 -9.86 -14.35 2.93
N GLU A 225 -9.84 -13.20 3.62
CA GLU A 225 -9.78 -11.89 2.95
C GLU A 225 -8.49 -11.71 2.15
N HIS A 226 -7.33 -12.13 2.68
CA HIS A 226 -6.06 -12.09 1.95
C HIS A 226 -6.11 -12.91 0.66
N PHE A 227 -6.75 -14.09 0.70
CA PHE A 227 -6.90 -14.95 -0.47
C PHE A 227 -7.75 -14.30 -1.56
N ALA A 228 -8.89 -13.70 -1.21
CA ALA A 228 -9.69 -12.95 -2.17
C ALA A 228 -8.93 -11.73 -2.73
N PHE A 229 -8.26 -10.98 -1.86
CA PHE A 229 -7.52 -9.77 -2.22
C PHE A 229 -6.29 -10.03 -3.11
N CYS A 230 -5.56 -11.11 -2.84
CA CYS A 230 -4.31 -11.48 -3.50
C CYS A 230 -4.18 -13.01 -3.49
N PRO A 231 -4.82 -13.71 -4.43
CA PRO A 231 -4.84 -15.17 -4.46
C PRO A 231 -3.44 -15.76 -4.66
N ASP A 232 -2.56 -15.06 -5.38
CA ASP A 232 -1.19 -15.50 -5.70
C ASP A 232 -0.33 -15.78 -4.47
N ASN A 233 -0.55 -15.05 -3.37
CA ASN A 233 0.10 -15.31 -2.09
C ASN A 233 -0.13 -16.75 -1.58
N ILE A 234 -1.23 -17.38 -2.01
CA ILE A 234 -1.60 -18.75 -1.63
C ILE A 234 -1.40 -19.70 -2.81
N THR A 235 -1.92 -19.39 -4.00
CA THR A 235 -1.93 -20.29 -5.16
C THR A 235 -0.55 -20.48 -5.79
N GLN A 236 0.30 -19.46 -5.70
CA GLN A 236 1.69 -19.46 -6.16
C GLN A 236 2.69 -19.40 -5.00
N GLY A 237 2.19 -19.30 -3.77
CA GLY A 237 2.97 -19.24 -2.54
C GLY A 237 3.58 -20.59 -2.12
N HIS A 238 4.24 -20.56 -0.97
CA HIS A 238 4.93 -21.74 -0.41
C HIS A 238 4.07 -22.56 0.58
N HIS A 239 2.86 -22.08 0.89
CA HIS A 239 1.99 -22.69 1.91
C HIS A 239 1.02 -23.67 1.28
N GLU A 240 0.86 -24.84 1.90
CA GLU A 240 0.06 -25.93 1.34
C GLU A 240 -1.45 -25.65 1.31
N ASN A 241 -1.94 -24.75 2.17
CA ASN A 241 -3.35 -24.39 2.29
C ASN A 241 -3.53 -23.08 3.09
N LEU A 242 -4.76 -22.58 3.10
CA LEU A 242 -5.13 -21.32 3.77
C LEU A 242 -4.83 -21.33 5.27
N ARG A 243 -5.03 -22.46 5.96
CA ARG A 243 -4.71 -22.58 7.39
C ARG A 243 -3.21 -22.49 7.68
N ALA A 244 -2.37 -23.06 6.81
CA ALA A 244 -0.92 -22.93 6.92
C ALA A 244 -0.51 -21.47 6.67
N TYR A 245 -1.07 -20.83 5.64
CA TYR A 245 -0.87 -19.40 5.38
C TYR A 245 -1.29 -18.54 6.59
N ALA A 246 -2.48 -18.74 7.14
CA ALA A 246 -2.98 -18.04 8.32
C ALA A 246 -2.01 -18.15 9.51
N ARG A 247 -1.54 -19.37 9.80
CA ARG A 247 -0.58 -19.61 10.89
C ARG A 247 0.76 -18.92 10.68
N HIS A 248 1.25 -18.87 9.44
CA HIS A 248 2.63 -18.48 9.17
C HIS A 248 2.76 -17.03 8.72
N GLU A 249 1.78 -16.47 8.02
CA GLU A 249 1.84 -15.13 7.40
C GLU A 249 0.85 -14.14 8.01
N VAL A 250 -0.08 -14.57 8.87
CA VAL A 250 -1.13 -13.70 9.43
C VAL A 250 -1.11 -13.65 10.96
N LEU A 251 -1.08 -14.81 11.63
CA LEU A 251 -1.05 -14.92 13.09
C LEU A 251 0.15 -14.18 13.71
N ASP A 252 -0.13 -13.27 14.65
CA ASP A 252 0.86 -12.42 15.32
C ASP A 252 1.73 -11.57 14.36
N ARG A 253 1.33 -11.43 13.09
CA ARG A 253 2.13 -10.72 12.08
C ARG A 253 1.79 -9.25 12.04
N GLN A 254 2.82 -8.45 12.24
CA GLN A 254 2.78 -6.98 12.25
C GLN A 254 2.98 -6.37 10.85
N VAL A 255 3.27 -7.23 9.87
CA VAL A 255 3.53 -6.90 8.48
C VAL A 255 2.75 -7.88 7.62
N TRP A 256 1.97 -7.36 6.68
CA TRP A 256 1.37 -8.15 5.60
C TRP A 256 2.03 -7.76 4.29
N SER A 257 2.31 -8.74 3.44
CA SER A 257 2.94 -8.54 2.14
C SER A 257 2.11 -9.23 1.08
N PHE A 258 1.91 -8.56 -0.04
CA PHE A 258 1.14 -9.03 -1.18
C PHE A 258 1.96 -8.88 -2.45
N TRP A 259 1.80 -9.84 -3.36
CA TRP A 259 2.48 -9.89 -4.64
C TRP A 259 1.54 -10.53 -5.67
N TRP A 260 1.43 -9.92 -6.85
CA TRP A 260 0.63 -10.42 -7.96
C TRP A 260 1.57 -10.71 -9.15
N ASP A 261 1.42 -11.86 -9.82
CA ASP A 261 2.20 -12.23 -11.03
C ASP A 261 1.40 -12.10 -12.32
#